data_AF-A0A2G5B3H1-F1
#
_entry.id   AF-A0A2G5B3H1-F1
#
_cell.length_a   1.000
_cell.length_b   1.000
_cell.length_c   1.000
_cell.angle_alpha   90.00
_cell.angle_beta   90.00
_cell.angle_gamma   90.00
#
_symmetry.space_group_name_H-M   'P 1'
#
loop_
_entity.id
_entity.type
_entity.pdbx_description
1 polymer ?
#
loop_
_entity_poly.entity_id
_entity_poly.type
_entity_poly.pdbx_seq_one_letter_code
_entity_poly.pdbx_strand_id
1 'polypeptide(L)'
;MKITSVLAAATLAMASTTFGQSTCNEWSPCYREGYCNVDASFCLWGLCDESKSYNSTSCWKPEGCTSQVVNFHETSDIIPIGSYAGNPETNAFLSIFEPDNTRIGSGNLELRMKYDPSTKKGFGATAKSSHTIQYGRVTARVKSGSLAKGVVTSFIIINEQTGDEIDFEWVGLNPDQVQTNFYYRGVLDYTKMLPANVGSDSSAAYHDYTIDWSEDKIVWLVDNKPIRTLNRADTYDASKGVYAFPTSEGRIALSIWDGGNSGQQGTQEWAGYPTPWSADTVYKAFFDSVTIECSGDSTPSSSDDAGSEEPSHTGKDEETNTSDAGNEAPTNVPENPKCIPRPLA
;
A
#
# COMPACT_ATOMS: atom_id res chain seq x y z
N MET A 1 48.18 -42.01 14.14
CA MET A 1 46.85 -41.95 14.78
C MET A 1 46.26 -40.59 14.40
N LYS A 2 45.19 -40.57 13.60
CA LYS A 2 44.71 -39.37 12.89
C LYS A 2 43.97 -38.41 13.84
N ILE A 3 44.28 -37.13 13.70
CA ILE A 3 43.56 -35.99 14.27
C ILE A 3 42.20 -35.87 13.57
N THR A 4 41.12 -35.72 14.32
CA THR A 4 39.88 -35.15 13.79
C THR A 4 39.18 -34.34 14.87
N SER A 5 39.28 -33.02 14.77
CA SER A 5 38.34 -32.07 15.33
C SER A 5 37.11 -32.01 14.43
N VAL A 6 35.89 -32.00 14.98
CA VAL A 6 34.74 -31.34 14.33
C VAL A 6 33.90 -30.67 15.40
N LEU A 7 33.70 -29.38 15.18
CA LEU A 7 32.90 -28.41 15.92
C LEU A 7 31.43 -28.45 15.44
N ALA A 8 30.56 -27.89 16.29
CA ALA A 8 29.25 -27.29 16.00
C ALA A 8 28.06 -28.21 15.71
N ALA A 9 27.14 -28.25 16.68
CA ALA A 9 25.71 -28.28 16.40
C ALA A 9 25.15 -26.91 16.77
N ALA A 10 24.75 -26.13 15.75
CA ALA A 10 24.00 -24.91 15.93
C ALA A 10 22.61 -25.25 16.48
N THR A 11 22.25 -24.67 17.62
CA THR A 11 20.90 -24.70 18.17
C THR A 11 19.97 -23.88 17.29
N LEU A 12 18.89 -24.52 16.81
CA LEU A 12 17.71 -23.84 16.26
C LEU A 12 17.23 -22.80 17.28
N ALA A 13 17.24 -21.52 16.91
CA ALA A 13 16.47 -20.51 17.63
C ALA A 13 14.99 -20.81 17.36
N MET A 14 14.27 -21.28 18.38
CA MET A 14 12.81 -21.36 18.31
C MET A 14 12.26 -19.92 18.40
N ALA A 15 11.48 -19.50 17.40
CA ALA A 15 10.67 -18.30 17.49
C ALA A 15 9.77 -18.41 18.73
N SER A 16 10.05 -17.61 19.75
CA SER A 16 9.33 -17.64 21.00
C SER A 16 8.13 -16.70 20.92
N THR A 17 6.95 -17.24 20.67
CA THR A 17 5.70 -16.46 20.77
C THR A 17 5.36 -16.27 22.25
N THR A 18 5.78 -15.17 22.87
CA THR A 18 5.43 -14.86 24.26
C THR A 18 4.08 -14.16 24.32
N PHE A 19 3.07 -14.82 24.88
CA PHE A 19 1.73 -14.26 25.09
C PHE A 19 1.72 -13.33 26.31
N GLY A 20 1.15 -12.13 26.17
CA GLY A 20 0.80 -11.27 27.31
C GLY A 20 1.94 -10.42 27.90
N GLN A 21 3.03 -10.17 27.17
CA GLN A 21 3.99 -9.13 27.56
C GLN A 21 3.47 -7.73 27.20
N SER A 22 3.63 -6.77 28.11
CA SER A 22 3.28 -5.36 27.87
C SER A 22 4.24 -4.68 26.89
N THR A 23 5.46 -5.19 26.77
CA THR A 23 6.51 -4.75 25.85
C THR A 23 7.33 -5.96 25.39
N CYS A 24 7.70 -6.00 24.12
CA CYS A 24 8.53 -7.07 23.56
C CYS A 24 9.99 -6.99 24.05
N ASN A 25 10.75 -8.08 23.88
CA ASN A 25 12.16 -8.16 24.25
C ASN A 25 13.08 -8.25 23.02
N GLU A 26 14.40 -8.14 23.21
CA GLU A 26 15.38 -8.11 22.12
C GLU A 26 15.37 -9.35 21.19
N TRP A 27 14.92 -10.52 21.69
CA TRP A 27 14.90 -11.79 20.95
C TRP A 27 13.60 -12.00 20.17
N SER A 28 12.58 -11.18 20.40
CA SER A 28 11.31 -11.18 19.68
C SER A 28 10.80 -9.74 19.66
N PRO A 29 11.47 -8.85 18.91
CA PRO A 29 11.43 -7.41 19.15
C PRO A 29 10.19 -6.74 18.59
N CYS A 30 9.46 -7.38 17.68
CA CYS A 30 8.36 -6.80 16.93
C CYS A 30 7.02 -7.22 17.53
N TYR A 31 6.24 -6.23 17.97
CA TYR A 31 4.90 -6.46 18.50
C TYR A 31 3.86 -6.40 17.40
N ARG A 32 2.94 -7.38 17.38
CA ARG A 32 1.71 -7.32 16.59
C ARG A 32 0.57 -8.01 17.32
N GLU A 33 -0.57 -7.33 17.45
CA GLU A 33 -1.84 -7.93 17.92
C GLU A 33 -1.75 -8.75 19.22
N GLY A 34 -0.89 -8.37 20.16
CA GLY A 34 -0.72 -9.07 21.45
C GLY A 34 0.41 -10.09 21.51
N TYR A 35 1.16 -10.25 20.42
CA TYR A 35 2.23 -11.21 20.27
C TYR A 35 3.54 -10.52 19.88
N CYS A 36 4.66 -11.12 20.29
CA CYS A 36 6.01 -10.68 19.94
C CYS A 36 6.67 -11.74 19.04
N ASN A 37 7.34 -11.31 17.97
CA ASN A 37 8.10 -12.19 17.06
C ASN A 37 9.26 -11.41 16.39
N VAL A 38 10.11 -12.12 15.65
CA VAL A 38 11.19 -11.62 14.78
C VAL A 38 10.81 -11.69 13.28
N ASP A 39 9.77 -12.44 12.92
CA ASP A 39 9.41 -12.66 11.52
C ASP A 39 8.87 -11.40 10.85
N ALA A 40 9.07 -11.28 9.53
CA ALA A 40 8.56 -10.16 8.75
C ALA A 40 7.05 -9.91 8.90
N SER A 41 6.25 -10.96 9.12
CA SER A 41 4.80 -10.84 9.37
C SER A 41 4.45 -10.09 10.66
N PHE A 42 5.45 -9.84 11.51
CA PHE A 42 5.40 -9.02 12.71
C PHE A 42 6.22 -7.75 12.58
N CYS A 43 7.40 -7.82 11.97
CA CYS A 43 8.34 -6.71 11.94
C CYS A 43 8.08 -5.71 10.81
N LEU A 44 7.37 -6.09 9.75
CA LEU A 44 7.09 -5.21 8.63
C LEU A 44 6.33 -3.96 9.10
N TRP A 45 6.85 -2.77 8.77
CA TRP A 45 6.22 -1.50 9.13
C TRP A 45 4.76 -1.44 8.63
N GLY A 46 3.88 -0.91 9.47
CA GLY A 46 2.43 -0.92 9.26
C GLY A 46 1.71 -2.13 9.87
N LEU A 47 2.38 -3.28 10.01
CA LEU A 47 1.89 -4.42 10.80
C LEU A 47 2.42 -4.41 12.24
N CYS A 48 3.61 -3.83 12.42
CA CYS A 48 4.34 -3.74 13.68
C CYS A 48 3.90 -2.51 14.51
N ASP A 49 3.52 -2.72 15.77
CA ASP A 49 3.22 -1.64 16.73
C ASP A 49 4.51 -1.18 17.40
N GLU A 50 5.05 -0.04 16.96
CA GLU A 50 6.28 0.55 17.52
C GLU A 50 6.17 0.85 19.02
N SER A 51 4.97 1.21 19.51
CA SER A 51 4.78 1.63 20.91
C SER A 51 4.91 0.49 21.93
N LYS A 52 4.78 -0.76 21.48
CA LYS A 52 4.87 -1.97 22.30
C LYS A 52 6.02 -2.89 21.90
N SER A 53 6.71 -2.56 20.83
CA SER A 53 7.90 -3.25 20.38
C SER A 53 9.08 -2.97 21.32
N TYR A 54 10.13 -3.79 21.24
CA TYR A 54 11.28 -3.72 22.16
C TYR A 54 11.96 -2.34 22.18
N ASN A 55 12.11 -1.70 21.01
CA ASN A 55 12.58 -0.33 20.88
C ASN A 55 12.07 0.31 19.57
N SER A 56 12.42 1.58 19.35
CA SER A 56 11.97 2.38 18.19
C SER A 56 12.48 1.90 16.82
N THR A 57 13.41 0.94 16.80
CA THR A 57 14.00 0.36 15.58
C THR A 57 13.58 -1.09 15.35
N SER A 58 12.74 -1.67 16.22
CA SER A 58 12.24 -3.04 16.06
C SER A 58 11.44 -3.21 14.76
N CYS A 59 10.56 -2.27 14.46
CA CYS A 59 9.74 -2.30 13.26
C CYS A 59 10.58 -1.89 12.05
N TRP A 60 10.55 -2.70 11.00
CA TRP A 60 11.33 -2.52 9.78
C TRP A 60 10.74 -1.40 8.92
N LYS A 61 11.08 -0.16 9.30
CA LYS A 61 10.76 1.04 8.54
C LYS A 61 11.36 0.94 7.14
N PRO A 62 10.56 1.12 6.09
CA PRO A 62 11.07 1.12 4.74
C PRO A 62 12.00 2.31 4.48
N GLU A 63 12.94 2.12 3.57
CA GLU A 63 13.81 3.19 3.09
C GLU A 63 13.04 4.02 2.06
N GLY A 64 12.22 4.96 2.54
CA GLY A 64 11.53 5.99 1.74
C GLY A 64 10.99 5.51 0.39
N CYS A 65 11.03 6.42 -0.59
CA CYS A 65 10.62 6.16 -1.97
C CYS A 65 11.83 5.92 -2.87
N THR A 66 11.71 4.96 -3.78
CA THR A 66 12.67 4.69 -4.85
C THR A 66 11.95 4.65 -6.19
N SER A 67 12.30 5.57 -7.11
CA SER A 67 11.75 5.58 -8.46
C SER A 67 12.16 4.33 -9.23
N GLN A 68 11.19 3.58 -9.72
CA GLN A 68 11.43 2.28 -10.35
C GLN A 68 10.24 1.83 -11.20
N VAL A 69 10.49 0.86 -12.08
CA VAL A 69 9.45 0.12 -12.81
C VAL A 69 9.55 -1.34 -12.41
N VAL A 70 8.47 -1.86 -11.84
CA VAL A 70 8.32 -3.29 -11.51
C VAL A 70 7.44 -3.92 -12.57
N ASN A 71 7.98 -4.86 -13.35
CA ASN A 71 7.26 -5.50 -14.46
C ASN A 71 6.69 -6.89 -14.13
N PHE A 72 6.88 -7.40 -12.90
CA PHE A 72 6.36 -8.70 -12.46
C PHE A 72 6.65 -9.86 -13.42
N HIS A 73 7.85 -9.87 -14.01
CA HIS A 73 8.29 -10.91 -14.93
C HIS A 73 9.04 -12.03 -14.21
N GLU A 74 9.72 -11.69 -13.13
CA GLU A 74 10.56 -12.61 -12.36
C GLU A 74 9.89 -12.97 -11.05
N THR A 75 10.03 -14.22 -10.61
CA THR A 75 9.47 -14.66 -9.31
C THR A 75 10.13 -13.97 -8.11
N SER A 76 11.23 -13.25 -8.30
CA SER A 76 11.85 -12.41 -7.27
C SER A 76 11.14 -11.07 -7.07
N ASP A 77 10.33 -10.62 -8.03
CA ASP A 77 9.63 -9.33 -7.97
C ASP A 77 8.56 -9.31 -6.86
N ILE A 78 8.05 -10.49 -6.50
CA ILE A 78 7.16 -10.71 -5.37
C ILE A 78 7.58 -11.96 -4.59
N ILE A 79 7.76 -11.82 -3.27
CA ILE A 79 8.02 -12.96 -2.39
C ILE A 79 6.98 -13.06 -1.27
N PRO A 80 6.70 -14.26 -0.74
CA PRO A 80 5.90 -14.38 0.48
C PRO A 80 6.56 -13.62 1.63
N ILE A 81 5.76 -12.96 2.46
CA ILE A 81 6.25 -12.18 3.60
C ILE A 81 7.15 -13.01 4.51
N GLY A 82 6.85 -14.31 4.71
CA GLY A 82 7.70 -15.21 5.51
C GLY A 82 9.12 -15.41 4.97
N SER A 83 9.39 -15.06 3.71
CA SER A 83 10.72 -15.11 3.09
C SER A 83 11.45 -13.76 3.11
N TYR A 84 10.78 -12.69 3.55
CA TYR A 84 11.35 -11.35 3.56
C TYR A 84 12.34 -11.18 4.71
N ALA A 85 13.58 -10.83 4.39
CA ALA A 85 14.66 -10.65 5.37
C ALA A 85 14.85 -9.19 5.84
N GLY A 86 13.91 -8.31 5.51
CA GLY A 86 13.94 -6.90 5.94
C GLY A 86 14.73 -5.96 5.03
N ASN A 87 15.19 -6.42 3.86
CA ASN A 87 15.89 -5.59 2.89
C ASN A 87 14.96 -5.18 1.73
N PRO A 88 14.53 -3.91 1.63
CA PRO A 88 13.60 -3.47 0.61
C PRO A 88 14.21 -3.46 -0.81
N GLU A 89 15.54 -3.39 -0.92
CA GLU A 89 16.26 -3.31 -2.21
C GLU A 89 16.20 -4.61 -3.02
N THR A 90 15.98 -5.75 -2.38
CA THR A 90 16.01 -7.06 -3.05
C THR A 90 14.66 -7.49 -3.61
N ASN A 91 13.56 -6.93 -3.10
CA ASN A 91 12.21 -7.36 -3.43
C ASN A 91 11.27 -6.16 -3.41
N ALA A 92 10.77 -5.76 -4.58
CA ALA A 92 9.92 -4.58 -4.67
C ALA A 92 8.55 -4.77 -4.01
N PHE A 93 7.98 -5.98 -4.08
CA PHE A 93 6.69 -6.33 -3.48
C PHE A 93 6.76 -7.60 -2.63
N LEU A 94 5.85 -7.69 -1.66
CA LEU A 94 5.66 -8.81 -0.75
C LEU A 94 4.22 -9.31 -0.82
N SER A 95 4.00 -10.62 -0.92
CA SER A 95 2.70 -11.22 -0.65
C SER A 95 2.49 -11.32 0.86
N ILE A 96 1.46 -10.66 1.40
CA ILE A 96 1.31 -10.47 2.85
C ILE A 96 0.28 -11.41 3.51
N PHE A 97 -0.25 -12.38 2.75
CA PHE A 97 -1.16 -13.39 3.29
C PHE A 97 -0.57 -14.79 3.24
N GLU A 98 -0.91 -15.58 4.24
CA GLU A 98 -0.73 -17.02 4.27
C GLU A 98 -2.11 -17.68 4.47
N PRO A 99 -2.55 -18.58 3.56
CA PRO A 99 -1.81 -19.11 2.41
C PRO A 99 -1.57 -18.10 1.30
N ASP A 100 -0.38 -18.13 0.69
CA ASP A 100 -0.05 -17.28 -0.45
C ASP A 100 -0.88 -17.64 -1.70
N ASN A 101 -1.67 -16.66 -2.15
CA ASN A 101 -2.49 -16.75 -3.35
C ASN A 101 -1.96 -15.91 -4.52
N THR A 102 -0.77 -15.35 -4.41
CA THR A 102 -0.09 -14.66 -5.50
C THR A 102 0.60 -15.66 -6.43
N ARG A 103 0.96 -15.22 -7.64
CA ARG A 103 1.79 -15.96 -8.59
C ARG A 103 2.28 -15.00 -9.67
N ILE A 104 3.51 -15.19 -10.14
CA ILE A 104 3.93 -14.68 -11.45
C ILE A 104 3.53 -15.66 -12.55
N GLY A 105 2.75 -15.19 -13.52
CA GLY A 105 2.17 -16.01 -14.57
C GLY A 105 1.96 -15.24 -15.87
N SER A 106 2.43 -15.79 -16.98
CA SER A 106 2.30 -15.17 -18.31
C SER A 106 2.85 -13.73 -18.35
N GLY A 107 3.95 -13.47 -17.64
CA GLY A 107 4.57 -12.15 -17.53
C GLY A 107 3.78 -11.15 -16.70
N ASN A 108 2.94 -11.59 -15.77
CA ASN A 108 2.12 -10.71 -14.93
C ASN A 108 2.10 -11.20 -13.48
N LEU A 109 1.86 -10.29 -12.55
CA LEU A 109 1.40 -10.63 -11.22
C LEU A 109 -0.09 -11.03 -11.27
N GLU A 110 -0.36 -12.29 -10.95
CA GLU A 110 -1.71 -12.83 -10.74
C GLU A 110 -2.03 -12.84 -9.24
N LEU A 111 -2.97 -11.99 -8.82
CA LEU A 111 -3.59 -12.08 -7.50
C LEU A 111 -4.82 -12.96 -7.60
N ARG A 112 -4.92 -14.01 -6.78
CA ARG A 112 -6.02 -14.98 -6.85
C ARG A 112 -6.89 -14.92 -5.61
N MET A 113 -8.19 -15.04 -5.79
CA MET A 113 -9.14 -15.25 -4.71
C MET A 113 -9.78 -16.62 -4.87
N LYS A 114 -9.57 -17.49 -3.89
CA LYS A 114 -10.05 -18.88 -3.90
C LYS A 114 -11.14 -19.08 -2.86
N TYR A 115 -12.13 -19.91 -3.17
CA TYR A 115 -13.15 -20.27 -2.20
C TYR A 115 -12.54 -21.05 -1.02
N ASP A 116 -12.84 -20.61 0.20
CA ASP A 116 -12.55 -21.33 1.43
C ASP A 116 -13.86 -21.95 1.99
N PRO A 117 -14.05 -23.28 1.88
CA PRO A 117 -15.25 -23.95 2.37
C PRO A 117 -15.48 -23.82 3.88
N SER A 118 -14.41 -23.60 4.66
CA SER A 118 -14.49 -23.51 6.12
C SER A 118 -15.15 -22.20 6.58
N THR A 119 -14.85 -21.10 5.89
CA THR A 119 -15.40 -19.77 6.18
C THR A 119 -16.58 -19.42 5.27
N LYS A 120 -16.77 -20.15 4.17
CA LYS A 120 -17.75 -19.85 3.09
C LYS A 120 -17.54 -18.48 2.46
N LYS A 121 -16.27 -18.08 2.35
CA LYS A 121 -15.81 -16.81 1.77
C LYS A 121 -14.66 -17.08 0.81
N GLY A 122 -14.37 -16.11 -0.05
CA GLY A 122 -13.11 -16.05 -0.79
C GLY A 122 -11.96 -15.66 0.14
N PHE A 123 -10.85 -16.38 0.03
CA PHE A 123 -9.57 -15.97 0.57
C PHE A 123 -8.76 -15.31 -0.55
N GLY A 124 -8.52 -14.00 -0.40
CA GLY A 124 -7.89 -13.14 -1.40
C GLY A 124 -6.37 -13.22 -1.44
N ALA A 125 -5.77 -12.18 -2.01
CA ALA A 125 -4.34 -11.96 -2.04
C ALA A 125 -4.06 -10.44 -2.03
N THR A 126 -3.03 -10.02 -1.28
CA THR A 126 -2.54 -8.64 -1.29
C THR A 126 -1.04 -8.65 -1.49
N ALA A 127 -0.57 -7.91 -2.50
CA ALA A 127 0.84 -7.63 -2.73
C ALA A 127 1.13 -6.20 -2.25
N LYS A 128 2.11 -6.03 -1.36
CA LYS A 128 2.46 -4.73 -0.76
C LYS A 128 3.90 -4.35 -1.08
N SER A 129 4.14 -3.09 -1.44
CA SER A 129 5.48 -2.61 -1.77
C SER A 129 6.40 -2.64 -0.55
N SER A 130 7.67 -2.95 -0.77
CA SER A 130 8.68 -2.90 0.30
C SER A 130 9.05 -1.47 0.66
N HIS A 131 9.10 -0.56 -0.32
CA HIS A 131 9.31 0.88 -0.13
C HIS A 131 8.00 1.64 0.15
N THR A 132 8.11 2.81 0.77
CA THR A 132 7.02 3.79 0.90
C THR A 132 7.04 4.79 -0.24
N ILE A 133 5.98 5.59 -0.35
CA ILE A 133 5.94 6.78 -1.16
C ILE A 133 5.27 7.88 -0.35
N GLN A 134 5.87 9.07 -0.38
CA GLN A 134 5.24 10.32 0.06
C GLN A 134 5.31 11.29 -1.10
N TYR A 135 4.16 11.52 -1.74
CA TYR A 135 4.06 12.27 -2.99
C TYR A 135 4.85 11.65 -4.16
N GLY A 136 4.53 12.09 -5.37
CA GLY A 136 5.00 11.52 -6.62
C GLY A 136 3.86 10.86 -7.40
N ARG A 137 4.22 10.02 -8.37
CA ARG A 137 3.29 9.40 -9.31
C ARG A 137 3.44 7.89 -9.27
N VAL A 138 2.34 7.19 -9.06
CA VAL A 138 2.30 5.72 -9.11
C VAL A 138 1.31 5.29 -10.17
N THR A 139 1.79 4.62 -11.20
CA THR A 139 0.96 4.07 -12.27
C THR A 139 0.99 2.55 -12.22
N ALA A 140 -0.17 1.94 -11.99
CA ALA A 140 -0.35 0.50 -12.08
C ALA A 140 -1.06 0.16 -13.40
N ARG A 141 -0.52 -0.80 -14.15
CA ARG A 141 -1.15 -1.34 -15.35
C ARG A 141 -1.99 -2.56 -14.98
N VAL A 142 -3.30 -2.38 -14.92
CA VAL A 142 -4.24 -3.30 -14.26
C VAL A 142 -5.27 -3.83 -15.24
N LYS A 143 -5.54 -5.14 -15.13
CA LYS A 143 -6.77 -5.76 -15.61
C LYS A 143 -7.51 -6.32 -14.39
N SER A 144 -8.67 -5.74 -14.10
CA SER A 144 -9.42 -5.98 -12.87
C SER A 144 -9.95 -7.42 -12.81
N GLY A 145 -10.41 -7.83 -11.62
CA GLY A 145 -10.69 -9.21 -11.29
C GLY A 145 -11.63 -9.96 -12.24
N SER A 146 -12.92 -9.62 -12.18
CA SER A 146 -13.99 -10.41 -12.80
C SER A 146 -15.27 -9.58 -12.92
N LEU A 147 -16.17 -10.01 -13.80
CA LEU A 147 -17.55 -9.51 -13.89
C LEU A 147 -18.47 -10.02 -12.76
N ALA A 148 -17.95 -10.84 -11.86
CA ALA A 148 -18.72 -11.36 -10.74
C ALA A 148 -18.92 -10.28 -9.67
N LYS A 149 -20.19 -10.01 -9.32
CA LYS A 149 -20.51 -9.19 -8.14
C LYS A 149 -19.79 -9.71 -6.90
N GLY A 150 -19.46 -8.80 -5.99
CA GLY A 150 -18.79 -9.11 -4.75
C GLY A 150 -17.27 -9.31 -4.87
N VAL A 151 -16.74 -9.54 -6.07
CA VAL A 151 -15.29 -9.54 -6.33
C VAL A 151 -14.81 -8.10 -6.42
N VAL A 152 -13.84 -7.75 -5.58
CA VAL A 152 -13.22 -6.43 -5.57
C VAL A 152 -11.74 -6.56 -5.90
N THR A 153 -11.25 -5.69 -6.77
CA THR A 153 -9.81 -5.47 -7.02
C THR A 153 -9.45 -4.12 -6.45
N SER A 154 -8.25 -3.96 -5.88
CA SER A 154 -7.80 -2.65 -5.37
C SER A 154 -6.38 -2.32 -5.78
N PHE A 155 -6.12 -1.02 -5.93
CA PHE A 155 -4.80 -0.41 -5.98
C PHE A 155 -4.82 0.79 -5.05
N ILE A 156 -4.07 0.71 -3.96
CA ILE A 156 -4.15 1.62 -2.83
C ILE A 156 -2.75 2.11 -2.45
N ILE A 157 -2.62 3.39 -2.09
CA ILE A 157 -1.49 3.89 -1.30
C ILE A 157 -2.00 4.07 0.14
N ILE A 158 -1.42 3.33 1.11
CA ILE A 158 -1.92 3.30 2.49
C ILE A 158 -0.79 3.44 3.52
N ASN A 159 -1.03 4.27 4.53
CA ASN A 159 -0.29 4.25 5.78
C ASN A 159 -1.13 3.57 6.86
N GLU A 160 -0.77 2.37 7.29
CA GLU A 160 -1.55 1.61 8.28
C GLU A 160 -1.52 2.20 9.70
N GLN A 161 -0.54 3.05 10.01
CA GLN A 161 -0.39 3.65 11.34
C GLN A 161 -1.21 4.92 11.49
N THR A 162 -1.24 5.74 10.44
CA THR A 162 -2.05 6.97 10.46
C THR A 162 -3.45 6.69 9.97
N GLY A 163 -3.63 5.76 9.02
CA GLY A 163 -4.89 5.51 8.32
C GLY A 163 -5.13 6.46 7.14
N ASP A 164 -4.09 7.17 6.67
CA ASP A 164 -4.16 7.88 5.40
C ASP A 164 -4.18 6.86 4.25
N GLU A 165 -5.10 7.05 3.30
CA GLU A 165 -5.36 6.11 2.20
C GLU A 165 -5.77 6.87 0.92
N ILE A 166 -5.33 6.37 -0.23
CA ILE A 166 -5.71 6.85 -1.56
C ILE A 166 -5.96 5.64 -2.46
N ASP A 167 -7.15 5.56 -3.05
CA ASP A 167 -7.71 4.30 -3.50
C ASP A 167 -8.14 4.37 -4.98
N PHE A 168 -7.88 3.28 -5.70
CA PHE A 168 -8.68 2.79 -6.81
C PHE A 168 -9.32 1.45 -6.41
N GLU A 169 -10.61 1.30 -6.62
CA GLU A 169 -11.33 0.04 -6.40
C GLU A 169 -12.22 -0.32 -7.61
N TRP A 170 -12.13 -1.56 -8.08
CA TRP A 170 -13.02 -2.12 -9.10
C TRP A 170 -13.94 -3.13 -8.43
N VAL A 171 -15.24 -2.97 -8.63
CA VAL A 171 -16.24 -3.92 -8.18
C VAL A 171 -16.78 -4.65 -9.40
N GLY A 172 -16.72 -5.98 -9.41
CA GLY A 172 -17.15 -6.77 -10.58
C GLY A 172 -18.62 -6.59 -10.96
N LEU A 173 -19.44 -6.03 -10.06
CA LEU A 173 -20.81 -5.61 -10.33
C LEU A 173 -20.91 -4.47 -11.38
N ASN A 174 -19.89 -3.61 -11.48
CA ASN A 174 -19.83 -2.44 -12.36
C ASN A 174 -18.52 -2.45 -13.16
N PRO A 175 -18.38 -3.36 -14.14
CA PRO A 175 -17.10 -3.64 -14.79
C PRO A 175 -16.57 -2.51 -15.68
N ASP A 176 -17.44 -1.60 -16.10
CA ASP A 176 -17.14 -0.40 -16.88
C ASP A 176 -16.78 0.82 -16.02
N GLN A 177 -16.64 0.63 -14.70
CA GLN A 177 -16.32 1.68 -13.75
C GLN A 177 -15.14 1.30 -12.86
N VAL A 178 -14.40 2.32 -12.46
CA VAL A 178 -13.49 2.29 -11.32
C VAL A 178 -13.95 3.30 -10.30
N GLN A 179 -13.80 3.00 -9.02
CA GLN A 179 -14.10 3.91 -7.93
C GLN A 179 -12.81 4.52 -7.41
N THR A 180 -12.85 5.81 -7.13
CA THR A 180 -11.77 6.54 -6.48
C THR A 180 -12.21 6.93 -5.08
N ASN A 181 -11.30 6.87 -4.13
CA ASN A 181 -11.59 7.28 -2.77
C ASN A 181 -10.31 7.75 -2.06
N PHE A 182 -10.48 8.32 -0.88
CA PHE A 182 -9.39 8.66 0.01
C PHE A 182 -9.89 8.68 1.46
N TYR A 183 -9.00 8.38 2.40
CA TYR A 183 -9.24 8.52 3.82
C TYR A 183 -8.14 9.34 4.48
N TYR A 184 -8.52 10.19 5.43
CA TYR A 184 -7.59 10.93 6.28
C TYR A 184 -7.69 10.40 7.70
N ARG A 185 -6.55 9.95 8.23
CA ARG A 185 -6.43 9.41 9.58
C ARG A 185 -7.43 8.31 9.95
N GLY A 186 -7.73 7.43 8.99
CA GLY A 186 -8.64 6.29 9.18
C GLY A 186 -10.10 6.66 9.40
N VAL A 187 -10.48 7.93 9.20
CA VAL A 187 -11.87 8.38 9.34
C VAL A 187 -12.67 7.92 8.12
N LEU A 188 -13.54 6.94 8.34
CA LEU A 188 -14.41 6.41 7.28
C LEU A 188 -15.49 7.43 6.92
N ASP A 189 -15.43 7.93 5.68
CA ASP A 189 -16.47 8.74 5.06
C ASP A 189 -16.91 8.12 3.73
N TYR A 190 -17.97 7.32 3.78
CA TYR A 190 -18.50 6.61 2.62
C TYR A 190 -19.10 7.54 1.54
N THR A 191 -19.16 8.85 1.79
CA THR A 191 -19.65 9.83 0.80
C THR A 191 -18.55 10.34 -0.14
N LYS A 192 -17.27 10.03 0.14
CA LYS A 192 -16.11 10.49 -0.64
C LYS A 192 -15.75 9.60 -1.82
N MET A 193 -16.30 8.39 -1.85
CA MET A 193 -16.17 7.48 -2.98
C MET A 193 -16.87 8.08 -4.20
N LEU A 194 -16.15 8.17 -5.33
CA LEU A 194 -16.70 8.62 -6.60
C LEU A 194 -16.42 7.57 -7.69
N PRO A 195 -17.44 7.07 -8.40
CA PRO A 195 -17.25 6.23 -9.57
C PRO A 195 -16.82 7.06 -10.78
N ALA A 196 -15.97 6.48 -11.62
CA ALA A 196 -15.57 7.02 -12.91
C ALA A 196 -15.68 5.93 -13.98
N ASN A 197 -16.19 6.28 -15.15
CA ASN A 197 -16.31 5.36 -16.27
C ASN A 197 -14.95 5.15 -16.93
N VAL A 198 -14.57 3.90 -17.17
CA VAL A 198 -13.30 3.54 -17.85
C VAL A 198 -13.46 3.31 -19.36
N GLY A 199 -14.69 3.39 -19.88
CA GLY A 199 -15.03 3.30 -21.31
C GLY A 199 -15.13 1.88 -21.87
N SER A 200 -14.73 0.87 -21.09
CA SER A 200 -14.73 -0.54 -21.44
C SER A 200 -14.77 -1.43 -20.20
N ASP A 201 -15.02 -2.73 -20.38
CA ASP A 201 -14.90 -3.73 -19.33
C ASP A 201 -13.43 -3.82 -18.84
N SER A 202 -13.19 -3.33 -17.63
CA SER A 202 -11.86 -3.31 -16.97
C SER A 202 -11.29 -4.70 -16.68
N SER A 203 -12.11 -5.76 -16.74
CA SER A 203 -11.65 -7.15 -16.59
C SER A 203 -11.23 -7.78 -17.92
N ALA A 204 -11.59 -7.17 -19.05
CA ALA A 204 -11.30 -7.67 -20.39
C ALA A 204 -9.98 -7.12 -20.97
N ALA A 205 -9.54 -5.94 -20.53
CA ALA A 205 -8.35 -5.27 -21.05
C ALA A 205 -7.54 -4.57 -19.94
N TYR A 206 -6.26 -4.35 -20.21
CA TYR A 206 -5.41 -3.56 -19.32
C TYR A 206 -5.60 -2.07 -19.56
N HIS A 207 -5.69 -1.33 -18.47
CA HIS A 207 -5.65 0.13 -18.43
C HIS A 207 -4.56 0.59 -17.48
N ASP A 208 -4.04 1.80 -17.71
CA ASP A 208 -3.08 2.42 -16.81
C ASP A 208 -3.83 3.29 -15.81
N TYR A 209 -3.72 2.96 -14.53
CA TYR A 209 -4.35 3.69 -13.44
C TYR A 209 -3.28 4.41 -12.64
N THR A 210 -3.38 5.74 -12.57
CA THR A 210 -2.36 6.56 -11.95
C THR A 210 -2.90 7.35 -10.77
N ILE A 211 -2.19 7.29 -9.65
CA ILE A 211 -2.31 8.24 -8.54
C ILE A 211 -1.14 9.21 -8.66
N ASP A 212 -1.45 10.48 -8.94
CA ASP A 212 -0.50 11.59 -8.98
C ASP A 212 -0.75 12.47 -7.75
N TRP A 213 0.15 12.37 -6.78
CA TRP A 213 -0.05 12.90 -5.43
C TRP A 213 1.04 13.90 -5.08
N SER A 214 0.61 15.07 -4.60
CA SER A 214 1.47 16.15 -4.15
C SER A 214 0.93 16.74 -2.85
N GLU A 215 1.67 17.66 -2.25
CA GLU A 215 1.25 18.35 -1.02
C GLU A 215 -0.11 19.05 -1.17
N ASP A 216 -0.42 19.56 -2.37
CA ASP A 216 -1.59 20.39 -2.61
C ASP A 216 -2.76 19.67 -3.26
N LYS A 217 -2.53 18.52 -3.90
CA LYS A 217 -3.59 17.80 -4.62
C LYS A 217 -3.28 16.33 -4.84
N ILE A 218 -4.35 15.56 -5.05
CA ILE A 218 -4.32 14.20 -5.61
C ILE A 218 -5.08 14.24 -6.93
N VAL A 219 -4.49 13.69 -7.99
CA VAL A 219 -5.13 13.49 -9.29
C VAL A 219 -5.15 12.00 -9.60
N TRP A 220 -6.34 11.46 -9.85
CA TRP A 220 -6.52 10.10 -10.36
C TRP A 220 -6.63 10.18 -11.87
N LEU A 221 -5.87 9.33 -12.57
CA LEU A 221 -5.90 9.22 -14.02
C LEU A 221 -6.20 7.79 -14.46
N VAL A 222 -6.86 7.68 -15.61
CA VAL A 222 -7.02 6.43 -16.37
C VAL A 222 -6.50 6.67 -17.78
N ASP A 223 -5.57 5.84 -18.24
CA ASP A 223 -4.91 5.96 -19.55
C ASP A 223 -4.40 7.39 -19.81
N ASN A 224 -3.69 7.95 -18.81
CA ASN A 224 -3.17 9.32 -18.78
C ASN A 224 -4.22 10.45 -18.86
N LYS A 225 -5.51 10.15 -18.70
CA LYS A 225 -6.58 11.15 -18.66
C LYS A 225 -7.03 11.36 -17.20
N PRO A 226 -6.97 12.59 -16.66
CA PRO A 226 -7.52 12.87 -15.33
C PRO A 226 -9.01 12.56 -15.26
N ILE A 227 -9.40 11.77 -14.26
CA ILE A 227 -10.80 11.43 -13.97
C ILE A 227 -11.31 12.10 -12.68
N ARG A 228 -10.39 12.49 -11.78
CA ARG A 228 -10.69 13.18 -10.53
C ARG A 228 -9.49 13.99 -10.09
N THR A 229 -9.76 15.19 -9.57
CA THR A 229 -8.79 16.02 -8.83
C THR A 229 -9.38 16.36 -7.48
N LEU A 230 -8.61 16.13 -6.42
CA LEU A 230 -8.91 16.59 -5.06
C LEU A 230 -7.85 17.62 -4.68
N ASN A 231 -8.25 18.88 -4.47
CA ASN A 231 -7.33 19.87 -3.91
C ASN A 231 -7.39 19.78 -2.38
N ARG A 232 -6.23 19.86 -1.72
CA ARG A 232 -6.12 19.90 -0.26
C ARG A 232 -6.95 21.04 0.34
N ALA A 233 -7.03 22.18 -0.33
CA ALA A 233 -7.86 23.30 0.10
C ALA A 233 -9.36 22.93 0.24
N ASP A 234 -9.86 22.02 -0.59
CA ASP A 234 -11.25 21.58 -0.60
C ASP A 234 -11.58 20.62 0.55
N THR A 235 -10.58 20.15 1.30
CA THR A 235 -10.75 19.24 2.44
C THR A 235 -10.69 19.95 3.79
N TYR A 236 -10.79 21.28 3.84
CA TYR A 236 -10.74 22.02 5.10
C TYR A 236 -11.97 21.75 5.96
N ASP A 237 -11.76 21.13 7.13
CA ASP A 237 -12.78 20.97 8.17
C ASP A 237 -12.67 22.14 9.16
N ALA A 238 -13.50 23.16 8.96
CA ALA A 238 -13.53 24.34 9.82
C ALA A 238 -13.85 24.04 11.29
N SER A 239 -14.54 22.93 11.58
CA SER A 239 -14.86 22.56 12.96
C SER A 239 -13.65 22.04 13.74
N LYS A 240 -12.65 21.51 13.01
CA LYS A 240 -11.42 20.96 13.58
C LYS A 240 -10.18 21.81 13.28
N GLY A 241 -10.26 22.75 12.32
CA GLY A 241 -9.14 23.58 11.89
C GLY A 241 -8.06 22.80 11.14
N VAL A 242 -8.44 21.72 10.43
CA VAL A 242 -7.52 20.79 9.76
C VAL A 242 -7.98 20.53 8.33
N TYR A 243 -7.02 20.41 7.42
CA TYR A 243 -7.24 19.84 6.10
C TYR A 243 -7.26 18.31 6.20
N ALA A 244 -8.43 17.70 6.03
CA ALA A 244 -8.59 16.24 6.01
C ALA A 244 -8.10 15.66 4.68
N PHE A 245 -6.79 15.76 4.46
CA PHE A 245 -6.09 15.36 3.23
C PHE A 245 -4.96 14.39 3.57
N PRO A 246 -4.81 13.27 2.84
CA PRO A 246 -3.70 12.33 3.04
C PRO A 246 -2.34 13.03 2.88
N THR A 247 -1.50 12.92 3.91
CA THR A 247 -0.17 13.56 3.95
C THR A 247 0.95 12.62 4.40
N SER A 248 0.59 11.47 4.97
CA SER A 248 1.55 10.52 5.52
C SER A 248 2.12 9.61 4.44
N GLU A 249 3.43 9.35 4.45
CA GLU A 249 4.04 8.35 3.57
C GLU A 249 3.32 6.99 3.68
N GLY A 250 3.10 6.30 2.57
CA GLY A 250 2.34 5.05 2.56
C GLY A 250 2.97 4.01 1.65
N ARG A 251 2.52 2.77 1.76
CA ARG A 251 2.91 1.69 0.85
C ARG A 251 1.86 1.47 -0.22
N ILE A 252 2.31 1.03 -1.38
CA ILE A 252 1.43 0.58 -2.45
C ILE A 252 0.92 -0.82 -2.08
N ALA A 253 -0.39 -1.02 -2.14
CA ALA A 253 -1.05 -2.30 -1.97
C ALA A 253 -1.89 -2.61 -3.20
N LEU A 254 -1.72 -3.81 -3.75
CA LEU A 254 -2.48 -4.35 -4.86
C LEU A 254 -3.24 -5.55 -4.33
N SER A 255 -4.56 -5.65 -4.56
CA SER A 255 -5.32 -6.73 -3.97
C SER A 255 -6.47 -7.27 -4.81
N ILE A 256 -6.94 -8.46 -4.43
CA ILE A 256 -8.25 -9.00 -4.79
C ILE A 256 -8.92 -9.59 -3.55
N TRP A 257 -10.18 -9.24 -3.29
CA TRP A 257 -10.89 -9.64 -2.08
C TRP A 257 -12.40 -9.80 -2.24
N ASP A 258 -13.01 -10.48 -1.25
CA ASP A 258 -14.41 -10.87 -1.25
C ASP A 258 -15.25 -9.84 -0.50
N GLY A 259 -15.58 -8.74 -1.18
CA GLY A 259 -16.45 -7.71 -0.64
C GLY A 259 -17.88 -8.22 -0.43
N GLY A 260 -18.36 -9.05 -1.36
CA GLY A 260 -19.70 -9.63 -1.33
C GLY A 260 -19.93 -10.57 -0.15
N ASN A 261 -18.90 -11.22 0.41
CA ASN A 261 -19.02 -12.05 1.62
C ASN A 261 -18.22 -11.49 2.82
N SER A 262 -17.89 -10.19 2.81
CA SER A 262 -17.12 -9.54 3.87
C SER A 262 -17.71 -9.72 5.28
N GLY A 263 -19.04 -9.75 5.40
CA GLY A 263 -19.78 -9.82 6.67
C GLY A 263 -20.14 -8.45 7.25
N GLN A 264 -19.79 -7.38 6.54
CA GLN A 264 -20.21 -6.01 6.87
C GLN A 264 -21.31 -5.58 5.91
N GLN A 265 -22.50 -5.28 6.42
CA GLN A 265 -23.69 -5.04 5.58
C GLN A 265 -23.45 -3.97 4.50
N GLY A 266 -22.89 -2.82 4.86
CA GLY A 266 -22.62 -1.75 3.88
C GLY A 266 -21.66 -2.18 2.76
N THR A 267 -20.58 -2.88 3.12
CA THR A 267 -19.62 -3.43 2.16
C THR A 267 -20.25 -4.49 1.26
N GLN A 268 -21.11 -5.34 1.82
CA GLN A 268 -21.84 -6.37 1.08
C GLN A 268 -22.85 -5.78 0.09
N GLU A 269 -23.56 -4.73 0.49
CA GLU A 269 -24.48 -3.99 -0.38
C GLU A 269 -23.73 -3.29 -1.52
N TRP A 270 -22.62 -2.63 -1.20
CA TRP A 270 -21.76 -1.94 -2.16
C TRP A 270 -21.11 -2.88 -3.19
N ALA A 271 -20.50 -3.98 -2.73
CA ALA A 271 -19.81 -4.91 -3.61
C ALA A 271 -20.79 -5.82 -4.39
N GLY A 272 -21.98 -6.06 -3.80
CA GLY A 272 -23.00 -6.98 -4.29
C GLY A 272 -22.93 -8.35 -3.62
N TYR A 273 -23.89 -8.61 -2.73
CA TYR A 273 -24.03 -9.88 -2.00
C TYR A 273 -24.90 -10.92 -2.75
N PRO A 274 -24.59 -12.23 -2.64
CA PRO A 274 -23.30 -12.79 -2.25
C PRO A 274 -22.34 -12.79 -3.45
N THR A 275 -21.04 -12.87 -3.19
CA THR A 275 -20.07 -13.25 -4.22
C THR A 275 -20.40 -14.66 -4.72
N PRO A 276 -20.52 -14.90 -6.03
CA PRO A 276 -20.87 -16.21 -6.55
C PRO A 276 -19.68 -17.16 -6.37
N TRP A 277 -19.91 -18.31 -5.74
CA TRP A 277 -18.86 -19.30 -5.46
C TRP A 277 -19.32 -20.71 -5.84
N SER A 278 -18.41 -21.47 -6.42
CA SER A 278 -18.42 -22.94 -6.48
C SER A 278 -17.10 -23.47 -5.93
N ALA A 279 -17.01 -24.79 -5.68
CA ALA A 279 -15.82 -25.39 -5.07
C ALA A 279 -14.52 -25.11 -5.86
N ASP A 280 -14.61 -24.99 -7.19
CA ASP A 280 -13.46 -24.79 -8.08
C ASP A 280 -13.32 -23.34 -8.56
N THR A 281 -14.15 -22.42 -8.08
CA THR A 281 -14.10 -21.02 -8.51
C THR A 281 -12.81 -20.37 -8.01
N VAL A 282 -12.09 -19.73 -8.94
CA VAL A 282 -10.94 -18.87 -8.65
C VAL A 282 -11.13 -17.57 -9.43
N TYR A 283 -11.25 -16.46 -8.71
CA TYR A 283 -11.20 -15.12 -9.32
C TYR A 283 -9.76 -14.63 -9.35
N LYS A 284 -9.43 -13.79 -10.35
CA LYS A 284 -8.06 -13.34 -10.57
C LYS A 284 -8.00 -11.90 -11.01
N ALA A 285 -7.18 -11.08 -10.37
CA ALA A 285 -6.78 -9.77 -10.87
C ALA A 285 -5.35 -9.86 -11.42
N PHE A 286 -5.05 -9.05 -12.43
CA PHE A 286 -3.74 -9.08 -13.09
C PHE A 286 -3.11 -7.69 -13.07
N PHE A 287 -1.84 -7.65 -12.69
CA PHE A 287 -1.02 -6.45 -12.69
C PHE A 287 0.20 -6.72 -13.57
N ASP A 288 0.31 -5.97 -14.66
CA ASP A 288 1.40 -6.09 -15.64
C ASP A 288 2.64 -5.37 -15.12
N SER A 289 2.47 -4.13 -14.65
CA SER A 289 3.56 -3.35 -14.09
C SER A 289 3.08 -2.33 -13.06
N VAL A 290 4.00 -1.90 -12.19
CA VAL A 290 3.89 -0.70 -11.36
C VAL A 290 5.07 0.21 -11.65
N THR A 291 4.79 1.42 -12.13
CA THR A 291 5.77 2.50 -12.28
C THR A 291 5.63 3.46 -11.11
N ILE A 292 6.74 3.74 -10.43
CA ILE A 292 6.84 4.63 -9.29
C ILE A 292 7.80 5.76 -9.66
N GLU A 293 7.34 6.99 -9.54
CA GLU A 293 8.13 8.21 -9.74
C GLU A 293 8.03 9.05 -8.46
N CYS A 294 9.09 9.06 -7.67
CA CYS A 294 9.14 9.78 -6.41
C CYS A 294 9.14 11.29 -6.63
N SER A 295 8.49 12.04 -5.74
CA SER A 295 8.56 13.50 -5.79
C SER A 295 10.01 13.99 -5.68
N GLY A 296 10.43 14.87 -6.58
CA GLY A 296 11.79 15.41 -6.63
C GLY A 296 12.79 14.60 -7.47
N ASP A 297 12.45 13.36 -7.84
CA ASP A 297 13.21 12.62 -8.85
C ASP A 297 12.83 13.17 -10.23
N SER A 298 13.77 13.80 -10.92
CA SER A 298 13.59 14.12 -12.34
C SER A 298 13.67 12.83 -13.16
N THR A 299 12.54 12.26 -13.57
CA THR A 299 12.57 11.27 -14.67
C THR A 299 12.89 12.00 -15.98
N PRO A 300 13.87 11.53 -16.78
CA PRO A 300 14.12 12.11 -18.09
C PRO A 300 12.91 11.81 -18.98
N SER A 301 12.12 12.82 -19.29
CA SER A 301 11.06 12.71 -20.29
C SER A 301 11.69 12.33 -21.62
N SER A 302 11.33 11.16 -22.15
CA SER A 302 11.62 10.82 -23.54
C SER A 302 10.64 11.59 -24.44
N SER A 303 11.02 12.81 -24.84
CA SER A 303 10.53 13.46 -26.06
C SER A 303 11.47 14.59 -26.47
N ASP A 304 12.00 14.44 -27.68
CA ASP A 304 12.28 15.48 -28.67
C ASP A 304 13.54 16.35 -28.56
N ASP A 305 14.49 15.93 -29.38
CA ASP A 305 15.50 16.74 -30.07
C ASP A 305 14.86 17.96 -30.77
N ALA A 306 15.18 19.17 -30.32
CA ALA A 306 15.26 20.38 -31.15
C ALA A 306 15.94 21.54 -30.40
N GLY A 307 17.22 21.77 -30.73
CA GLY A 307 17.78 23.09 -31.05
C GLY A 307 17.58 24.30 -30.12
N SER A 308 18.68 24.66 -29.45
CA SER A 308 19.33 25.99 -29.45
C SER A 308 18.56 27.21 -28.91
N GLU A 309 18.99 27.81 -27.79
CA GLU A 309 19.99 28.90 -27.68
C GLU A 309 19.91 29.51 -26.27
N GLU A 310 21.08 29.79 -25.69
CA GLU A 310 21.22 30.59 -24.47
C GLU A 310 21.06 32.10 -24.80
N PRO A 311 20.70 32.97 -23.83
CA PRO A 311 21.81 33.68 -23.19
C PRO A 311 21.64 34.03 -21.70
N SER A 312 22.75 33.86 -20.99
CA SER A 312 23.25 34.63 -19.85
C SER A 312 22.56 35.96 -19.48
N HIS A 313 22.24 36.15 -18.19
CA HIS A 313 22.63 37.38 -17.50
C HIS A 313 22.73 37.25 -15.97
N THR A 314 23.69 38.02 -15.48
CA THR A 314 24.32 38.18 -14.15
C THR A 314 23.51 39.01 -13.14
N GLY A 315 23.73 38.76 -11.84
CA GLY A 315 23.49 39.71 -10.74
C GLY A 315 23.09 39.02 -9.43
N LYS A 316 24.03 38.72 -8.53
CA LYS A 316 24.48 39.52 -7.37
C LYS A 316 23.54 39.46 -6.14
N ASP A 317 24.12 38.86 -5.11
CA ASP A 317 23.91 38.92 -3.66
C ASP A 317 23.06 40.08 -3.10
N GLU A 318 22.23 39.76 -2.11
CA GLU A 318 22.09 40.59 -0.91
C GLU A 318 21.65 39.76 0.30
N GLU A 319 22.54 39.69 1.29
CA GLU A 319 22.25 39.30 2.67
C GLU A 319 21.33 40.35 3.33
N THR A 320 20.36 39.89 4.13
CA THR A 320 19.98 40.62 5.36
C THR A 320 19.67 39.64 6.48
N ASN A 321 20.10 40.05 7.66
CA ASN A 321 20.24 39.28 8.88
C ASN A 321 19.26 39.78 9.95
N THR A 322 19.02 38.95 10.97
CA THR A 322 18.35 39.24 12.28
C THR A 322 16.82 39.31 12.26
N SER A 323 16.04 38.86 13.26
CA SER A 323 16.30 38.44 14.64
C SER A 323 15.16 37.57 15.20
N ASP A 324 15.56 36.75 16.17
CA ASP A 324 14.84 35.96 17.18
C ASP A 324 13.52 36.54 17.76
N ALA A 325 12.54 35.65 17.96
CA ALA A 325 11.50 35.76 18.99
C ALA A 325 10.84 34.39 19.20
N GLY A 326 11.15 33.76 20.32
CA GLY A 326 10.56 32.49 20.74
C GLY A 326 9.06 32.56 20.98
N ASN A 327 8.39 31.42 20.82
CA ASN A 327 7.15 31.18 21.53
C ASN A 327 6.94 29.68 21.80
N GLU A 328 6.46 29.43 23.01
CA GLU A 328 6.31 28.14 23.67
C GLU A 328 5.33 27.22 22.91
N ALA A 329 5.66 25.93 22.85
CA ALA A 329 4.79 24.90 22.31
C ALA A 329 3.71 24.53 23.35
N PRO A 330 2.40 24.62 23.02
CA PRO A 330 1.38 24.04 23.88
C PRO A 330 1.35 22.52 23.68
N THR A 331 1.79 21.81 24.71
CA THR A 331 1.60 20.37 24.89
C THR A 331 0.11 20.08 25.12
N ASN A 332 -0.57 19.58 24.10
CA ASN A 332 -1.80 18.80 24.26
C ASN A 332 -1.94 17.90 23.03
N VAL A 333 -1.38 16.69 23.12
CA VAL A 333 -1.63 15.60 22.17
C VAL A 333 -2.90 14.88 22.66
N PRO A 334 -4.04 14.95 21.95
CA PRO A 334 -5.18 14.12 22.27
C PRO A 334 -4.82 12.66 21.98
N GLU A 335 -5.19 11.77 22.90
CA GLU A 335 -5.04 10.33 22.73
C GLU A 335 -5.67 9.87 21.40
N ASN A 336 -4.84 9.25 20.56
CA ASN A 336 -5.23 8.73 19.25
C ASN A 336 -6.23 7.58 19.47
N PRO A 337 -7.46 7.62 18.92
CA PRO A 337 -8.36 6.48 19.00
C PRO A 337 -7.72 5.30 18.28
N LYS A 338 -7.67 4.15 18.96
CA LYS A 338 -7.06 2.90 18.50
C LYS A 338 -7.43 2.61 17.04
N CYS A 339 -6.45 2.61 16.15
CA CYS A 339 -6.59 2.05 14.81
C CYS A 339 -6.98 0.58 14.97
N ILE A 340 -8.23 0.25 14.59
CA ILE A 340 -8.65 -1.14 14.45
C ILE A 340 -8.01 -1.62 13.15
N PRO A 341 -7.22 -2.71 13.15
CA PRO A 341 -6.69 -3.27 11.92
C PRO A 341 -7.86 -3.59 10.99
N ARG A 342 -7.96 -2.87 9.87
CA ARG A 342 -8.87 -3.23 8.79
C ARG A 342 -8.36 -4.57 8.25
N PRO A 343 -9.23 -5.54 7.90
CA PRO A 343 -8.81 -6.57 6.96
C PRO A 343 -8.27 -5.80 5.77
N LEU A 344 -6.98 -5.97 5.47
CA LEU A 344 -6.42 -5.48 4.24
C LEU A 344 -7.37 -5.93 3.13
N ALA A 345 -7.88 -4.97 2.37
CA ALA A 345 -8.45 -5.27 1.07
C ALA A 345 -7.46 -6.15 0.29
#